data_AF-A0A7V9PNT0-F1
#
_entry.id   AF-A0A7V9PNT0-F1
#
_cell.length_a   1.000
_cell.length_b   1.000
_cell.length_c   1.000
_cell.angle_alpha   90.00
_cell.angle_beta   90.00
_cell.angle_gamma   90.00
#
_symmetry.space_group_name_H-M   'P 1'
#
loop_
_entity.id
_entity.type
_entity.pdbx_description
1 polymer ?
#
loop_
_entity_poly.entity_id
_entity_poly.type
_entity_poly.pdbx_seq_one_letter_code
_entity_poly.pdbx_strand_id
1 'polypeptide(L)'
;MKQKVLVQLDTDPYPSAFDAIVAHDAGIDVLLPYGGVTPDDVQGLVQGAYFTRVGELETVAVWVGGSSVAAGQELVAAVQRAFFGPFRVSTMLDSNGCNTTAATAIALLAKEHELQGKRAVIVGVGAVGLRSAALLEREGAHVVVSGLPADAFPDRPYRRAGGLTLAAEQGLKVLEPADQGELAEALRDTQVVLAAGPAGLQLLSHETWSANPSIEVLVDFNAAEPLGVEGTEAMDDLVERDGKRILGALAVGGPKMKVHQACIRRLFERNDEVLDIEGVYAVATEIS
;
A
#
# COMPACT_ATOMS: atom_id res chain seq x y z
N MET A 1 26.37 10.06 19.58
CA MET A 1 25.61 9.47 18.46
C MET A 1 25.36 10.57 17.46
N LYS A 2 25.68 10.35 16.18
CA LYS A 2 25.38 11.32 15.13
C LYS A 2 23.86 11.46 14.92
N GLN A 3 23.46 12.59 14.34
CA GLN A 3 22.07 12.84 13.93
C GLN A 3 21.61 11.79 12.91
N LYS A 4 20.35 11.34 13.05
CA LYS A 4 19.63 10.47 12.11
C LYS A 4 19.29 11.26 10.85
N VAL A 5 19.90 10.87 9.74
CA VAL A 5 19.70 11.48 8.42
C VAL A 5 18.85 10.57 7.56
N LEU A 6 17.67 11.05 7.15
CA LEU A 6 16.81 10.35 6.19
C LEU A 6 16.97 11.00 4.80
N VAL A 7 17.40 10.21 3.83
CA VAL A 7 17.46 10.63 2.41
C VAL A 7 16.13 10.23 1.77
N GLN A 8 15.28 11.21 1.46
CA GLN A 8 14.02 10.98 0.76
C GLN A 8 14.25 11.09 -0.74
N LEU A 9 14.00 10.01 -1.46
CA LEU A 9 14.06 9.91 -2.91
C LEU A 9 12.65 9.79 -3.46
N ASP A 10 12.15 10.87 -4.03
CA ASP A 10 10.81 10.94 -4.60
C ASP A 10 10.88 10.87 -6.13
N THR A 11 10.08 9.97 -6.73
CA THR A 11 10.00 9.85 -8.19
C THR A 11 9.26 11.03 -8.81
N ASP A 12 8.40 11.70 -8.04
CA ASP A 12 7.66 12.86 -8.50
C ASP A 12 8.53 14.12 -8.42
N PRO A 13 8.28 15.16 -9.25
CA PRO A 13 9.11 16.37 -9.27
C PRO A 13 9.20 17.10 -7.94
N TYR A 14 8.18 16.95 -7.09
CA TYR A 14 8.10 17.56 -5.78
C TYR A 14 8.00 16.46 -4.72
N PRO A 15 8.95 16.40 -3.76
CA PRO A 15 8.86 15.46 -2.66
C PRO A 15 7.57 15.62 -1.88
N SER A 16 6.95 14.49 -1.54
CA SER A 16 5.69 14.46 -0.79
C SER A 16 5.81 15.16 0.57
N ALA A 17 4.96 16.17 0.77
CA ALA A 17 4.86 16.89 2.05
C ALA A 17 4.30 15.99 3.16
N PHE A 18 3.40 15.08 2.81
CA PHE A 18 2.86 14.08 3.73
C PHE A 18 4.00 13.22 4.29
N ASP A 19 4.86 12.75 3.38
CA ASP A 19 5.98 11.89 3.73
C ASP A 19 6.98 12.63 4.63
N ALA A 20 7.36 13.85 4.24
CA ALA A 20 8.25 14.68 5.03
C ALA A 20 7.74 14.92 6.46
N ILE A 21 6.44 15.18 6.64
CA ILE A 21 5.83 15.37 7.97
C ILE A 21 5.90 14.08 8.80
N VAL A 22 5.54 12.93 8.21
CA VAL A 22 5.60 11.64 8.91
C VAL A 22 7.03 11.28 9.34
N ALA A 23 8.02 11.59 8.50
CA ALA A 23 9.43 11.44 8.86
C ALA A 23 9.80 12.27 10.11
N HIS A 24 9.42 13.55 10.14
CA HIS A 24 9.66 14.39 11.32
C HIS A 24 8.94 13.88 12.57
N ASP A 25 7.69 13.46 12.46
CA ASP A 25 6.93 12.88 13.56
C ASP A 25 7.52 11.55 14.05
N ALA A 26 8.24 10.82 13.18
CA ALA A 26 8.99 9.61 13.54
C ALA A 26 10.32 9.91 14.28
N GLY A 27 10.71 11.18 14.42
CA GLY A 27 11.88 11.60 15.18
C GLY A 27 13.20 11.52 14.41
N ILE A 28 13.17 11.75 13.10
CA ILE A 28 14.40 11.98 12.31
C ILE A 28 14.95 13.40 12.56
N ASP A 29 16.27 13.52 12.65
CA ASP A 29 16.94 14.78 12.96
C ASP A 29 17.10 15.66 11.71
N VAL A 30 17.38 15.04 10.57
CA VAL A 30 17.63 15.73 9.29
C VAL A 30 16.94 14.97 8.16
N LEU A 31 16.09 15.68 7.41
CA LEU A 31 15.52 15.20 6.15
C LEU A 31 16.27 15.82 4.97
N LEU A 32 16.69 15.00 4.01
CA LEU A 32 17.27 15.44 2.74
C LEU A 32 16.32 15.05 1.61
N PRO A 33 15.38 15.93 1.20
CA PRO A 33 14.39 15.62 0.20
C PRO A 33 14.87 15.90 -1.23
N TYR A 34 14.77 14.90 -2.10
CA TYR A 34 15.08 14.97 -3.53
C TYR A 34 13.86 14.54 -4.34
N GLY A 35 13.44 15.36 -5.30
CA GLY A 35 12.34 15.06 -6.21
C GLY A 35 12.82 14.85 -7.64
N GLY A 36 12.02 14.17 -8.44
CA GLY A 36 12.32 13.81 -9.83
C GLY A 36 13.50 12.84 -9.94
N VAL A 37 13.70 12.01 -8.90
CA VAL A 37 14.84 11.11 -8.83
C VAL A 37 14.66 9.97 -9.82
N THR A 38 15.70 9.71 -10.62
CA THR A 38 15.79 8.56 -11.51
C THR A 38 16.82 7.55 -11.01
N PRO A 39 16.81 6.29 -11.49
CA PRO A 39 17.80 5.29 -11.08
C PRO A 39 19.27 5.73 -11.25
N ASP A 40 19.57 6.59 -12.23
CA ASP A 40 20.92 7.06 -12.53
C ASP A 40 21.44 8.07 -11.47
N ASP A 41 20.54 8.79 -10.80
CA ASP A 41 20.88 9.77 -9.76
C ASP A 41 21.23 9.09 -8.41
N VAL A 42 20.65 7.91 -8.16
CA VAL A 42 20.63 7.26 -6.85
C VAL A 42 22.04 6.99 -6.31
N GLN A 43 22.96 6.53 -7.17
CA GLN A 43 24.29 6.16 -6.70
C GLN A 43 25.00 7.35 -6.03
N GLY A 44 24.98 8.53 -6.66
CA GLY A 44 25.64 9.72 -6.12
C GLY A 44 25.01 10.20 -4.81
N LEU A 45 23.68 10.21 -4.75
CA LEU A 45 22.93 10.63 -3.55
C LEU A 45 23.19 9.71 -2.36
N VAL A 46 23.08 8.39 -2.57
CA VAL A 46 23.22 7.39 -1.50
C VAL A 46 24.67 7.28 -1.04
N GLN A 47 25.63 7.21 -1.97
CA GLN A 47 27.06 7.17 -1.63
C GLN A 47 27.52 8.43 -0.91
N GLY A 48 27.06 9.60 -1.37
CA GLY A 48 27.34 10.88 -0.73
C GLY A 48 26.86 10.92 0.72
N ALA A 49 25.72 10.31 1.03
CA ALA A 49 25.21 10.22 2.39
C ALA A 49 26.05 9.25 3.24
N TYR A 50 26.20 7.99 2.84
CA TYR A 50 26.80 6.98 3.73
C TYR A 50 28.32 7.10 3.88
N PHE A 51 29.05 7.65 2.89
CA PHE A 51 30.50 7.85 3.02
C PHE A 51 30.87 8.92 4.07
N THR A 52 29.91 9.77 4.47
CA THR A 52 30.10 10.74 5.56
C THR A 52 29.86 10.14 6.96
N ARG A 53 29.49 8.86 7.01
CA ARG A 53 29.02 8.16 8.23
C ARG A 53 29.71 6.81 8.46
N VAL A 54 30.94 6.66 7.97
CA VAL A 54 31.75 5.45 8.21
C VAL A 54 31.81 5.13 9.71
N GLY A 55 31.45 3.89 10.06
CA GLY A 55 31.41 3.39 11.45
C GLY A 55 30.11 3.64 12.20
N GLU A 56 29.15 4.38 11.64
CA GLU A 56 27.81 4.68 12.20
C GLU A 56 26.76 4.69 11.06
N LEU A 57 26.76 3.67 10.20
CA LEU A 57 25.93 3.63 8.98
C LEU A 57 24.43 3.57 9.28
N GLU A 58 24.05 3.03 10.44
CA GLU A 58 22.69 2.99 10.98
C GLU A 58 22.12 4.38 11.29
N THR A 59 22.95 5.43 11.27
CA THR A 59 22.48 6.82 11.40
C THR A 59 22.02 7.43 10.07
N VAL A 60 22.08 6.67 8.97
CA VAL A 60 21.58 7.07 7.65
C VAL A 60 20.62 6.01 7.14
N ALA A 61 19.50 6.47 6.59
CA ALA A 61 18.55 5.62 5.90
C ALA A 61 18.06 6.28 4.61
N VAL A 62 17.51 5.46 3.72
CA VAL A 62 16.87 5.91 2.49
C VAL A 62 15.37 5.62 2.56
N TRP A 63 14.57 6.57 2.11
CA TRP A 63 13.14 6.35 1.89
C TRP A 63 12.78 6.73 0.46
N VAL A 64 12.14 5.80 -0.24
CA VAL A 64 11.63 5.96 -1.58
C VAL A 64 10.11 6.21 -1.55
N GLY A 65 9.70 7.35 -2.12
CA GLY A 65 8.31 7.80 -2.19
C GLY A 65 7.77 7.92 -3.62
N GLY A 66 6.90 8.91 -3.83
CA GLY A 66 6.33 9.26 -5.15
C GLY A 66 5.07 8.49 -5.55
N SER A 67 4.54 8.82 -6.72
CA SER A 67 3.24 8.32 -7.17
C SER A 67 3.26 6.96 -7.88
N SER A 68 4.42 6.55 -8.40
CA SER A 68 4.58 5.32 -9.18
C SER A 68 5.31 4.24 -8.39
N VAL A 69 4.60 3.18 -8.02
CA VAL A 69 5.20 2.02 -7.32
C VAL A 69 6.31 1.37 -8.15
N ALA A 70 6.11 1.23 -9.45
CA ALA A 70 7.10 0.62 -10.35
C ALA A 70 8.40 1.44 -10.38
N ALA A 71 8.29 2.77 -10.53
CA ALA A 71 9.45 3.65 -10.48
C ALA A 71 10.12 3.63 -9.11
N GLY A 72 9.33 3.60 -8.02
CA GLY A 72 9.87 3.45 -6.66
C GLY A 72 10.64 2.14 -6.47
N GLN A 73 10.16 1.02 -7.01
CA GLN A 73 10.86 -0.26 -6.99
C GLN A 73 12.19 -0.20 -7.76
N GLU A 74 12.23 0.50 -8.91
CA GLU A 74 13.47 0.74 -9.65
C GLU A 74 14.49 1.56 -8.83
N LEU A 75 14.03 2.58 -8.10
CA LEU A 75 14.90 3.35 -7.19
C LEU A 75 15.42 2.49 -6.05
N VAL A 76 14.59 1.69 -5.37
CA VAL A 76 15.06 0.75 -4.33
C VAL A 76 16.11 -0.23 -4.88
N ALA A 77 15.89 -0.76 -6.08
CA ALA A 77 16.87 -1.63 -6.72
C ALA A 77 18.18 -0.88 -7.03
N ALA A 78 18.10 0.39 -7.43
CA ALA A 78 19.27 1.25 -7.64
C ALA A 78 20.02 1.55 -6.32
N VAL A 79 19.30 1.76 -5.21
CA VAL A 79 19.90 1.97 -3.88
C VAL A 79 20.73 0.74 -3.50
N GLN A 80 20.17 -0.46 -3.67
CA GLN A 80 20.87 -1.71 -3.37
C GLN A 80 22.09 -1.93 -4.28
N ARG A 81 21.99 -1.57 -5.57
CA ARG A 81 23.15 -1.61 -6.51
C ARG A 81 24.25 -0.62 -6.14
N ALA A 82 23.92 0.47 -5.44
CA ALA A 82 24.89 1.47 -5.01
C ALA A 82 25.70 1.04 -3.78
N PHE A 83 25.39 -0.10 -3.15
CA PHE A 83 26.13 -0.63 -2.01
C PHE A 83 27.50 -1.20 -2.41
N PHE A 84 28.48 -1.07 -1.52
CA PHE A 84 29.85 -1.53 -1.78
C PHE A 84 30.48 -2.05 -0.48
N GLY A 85 30.91 -3.32 -0.45
CA GLY A 85 31.51 -3.93 0.75
C GLY A 85 30.59 -3.81 1.98
N PRO A 86 31.05 -3.20 3.10
CA PRO A 86 30.22 -2.96 4.28
C PRO A 86 29.32 -1.72 4.13
N PHE A 87 29.50 -0.90 3.10
CA PHE A 87 28.77 0.35 2.92
C PHE A 87 27.39 0.09 2.33
N ARG A 88 26.41 0.07 3.23
CA ARG A 88 24.98 -0.09 2.97
C ARG A 88 24.17 0.63 4.05
N VAL A 89 22.94 1.00 3.70
CA VAL A 89 21.99 1.68 4.57
C VAL A 89 20.61 1.05 4.42
N SER A 90 19.82 1.11 5.49
CA SER A 90 18.45 0.60 5.44
C SER A 90 17.60 1.44 4.49
N THR A 91 16.67 0.80 3.79
CA THR A 91 15.82 1.43 2.77
C THR A 91 14.36 1.06 2.94
N MET A 92 13.45 2.03 2.81
CA MET A 92 11.99 1.79 2.77
C MET A 92 11.40 2.25 1.44
N LEU A 93 10.37 1.55 0.96
CA LEU A 93 9.51 1.99 -0.15
C LEU A 93 8.08 2.19 0.34
N ASP A 94 7.50 3.35 0.06
CA ASP A 94 6.08 3.58 0.33
C ASP A 94 5.44 4.61 -0.61
N SER A 95 5.54 4.40 -1.92
CA SER A 95 4.94 5.27 -2.94
C SER A 95 3.44 5.48 -2.71
N ASN A 96 3.04 6.74 -2.45
CA ASN A 96 1.70 7.15 -2.04
C ASN A 96 1.09 6.30 -0.90
N GLY A 97 1.92 5.84 0.03
CA GLY A 97 1.45 5.05 1.17
C GLY A 97 1.00 3.64 0.82
N CYS A 98 1.35 3.10 -0.35
CA CYS A 98 0.78 1.85 -0.85
C CYS A 98 1.11 0.64 0.05
N ASN A 99 2.34 0.54 0.53
CA ASN A 99 2.78 -0.57 1.37
C ASN A 99 2.20 -0.43 2.77
N THR A 100 2.32 0.76 3.39
CA THR A 100 1.83 0.95 4.77
C THR A 100 0.31 0.83 4.87
N THR A 101 -0.44 1.30 3.87
CA THR A 101 -1.91 1.15 3.86
C THR A 101 -2.33 -0.30 3.69
N ALA A 102 -1.78 -1.00 2.70
CA ALA A 102 -2.09 -2.42 2.48
C ALA A 102 -1.69 -3.29 3.68
N ALA A 103 -0.46 -3.13 4.16
CA ALA A 103 0.05 -3.86 5.31
C ALA A 103 -0.81 -3.68 6.56
N THR A 104 -1.20 -2.44 6.86
CA THR A 104 -2.04 -2.15 8.02
C THR A 104 -3.42 -2.78 7.87
N ALA A 105 -4.07 -2.60 6.72
CA ALA A 105 -5.42 -3.13 6.52
C ALA A 105 -5.46 -4.66 6.59
N ILE A 106 -4.49 -5.35 5.96
CA ILE A 106 -4.41 -6.80 6.01
C ILE A 106 -4.03 -7.30 7.41
N ALA A 107 -3.15 -6.60 8.14
CA ALA A 107 -2.80 -6.99 9.50
C ALA A 107 -3.99 -6.87 10.47
N LEU A 108 -4.77 -5.78 10.38
CA LEU A 108 -6.00 -5.61 11.14
C LEU A 108 -7.03 -6.70 10.80
N LEU A 109 -7.18 -7.00 9.50
CA LEU A 109 -8.09 -8.03 9.04
C LEU A 109 -7.69 -9.43 9.53
N ALA A 110 -6.43 -9.82 9.34
CA ALA A 110 -5.91 -11.13 9.71
C ALA A 110 -5.97 -11.39 11.23
N LYS A 111 -5.94 -10.32 12.04
CA LYS A 111 -6.08 -10.41 13.50
C LYS A 111 -7.49 -10.83 13.94
N GLU A 112 -8.52 -10.39 13.21
CA GLU A 112 -9.92 -10.55 13.60
C GLU A 112 -10.69 -11.54 12.70
N HIS A 113 -10.07 -12.00 11.60
CA HIS A 113 -10.68 -12.83 10.59
C HIS A 113 -9.71 -13.84 9.98
N GLU A 114 -10.14 -15.10 9.85
CA GLU A 114 -9.33 -16.14 9.22
C GLU A 114 -9.35 -16.02 7.69
N LEU A 115 -8.17 -15.81 7.10
CA LEU A 115 -8.00 -15.57 5.66
C LEU A 115 -7.60 -16.83 4.88
N GLN A 116 -7.02 -17.82 5.57
CA GLN A 116 -6.53 -19.05 4.95
C GLN A 116 -7.64 -19.79 4.19
N GLY A 117 -7.41 -20.06 2.90
CA GLY A 117 -8.34 -20.77 2.03
C GLY A 117 -9.59 -19.97 1.62
N LYS A 118 -9.76 -18.73 2.11
CA LYS A 118 -10.86 -17.86 1.71
C LYS A 118 -10.63 -17.32 0.31
N ARG A 119 -11.71 -17.06 -0.42
CA ARG A 119 -11.63 -16.32 -1.67
C ARG A 119 -11.70 -14.82 -1.39
N ALA A 120 -10.73 -14.08 -1.91
CA ALA A 120 -10.67 -12.63 -1.84
C ALA A 120 -10.75 -11.99 -3.23
N VAL A 121 -11.56 -10.94 -3.39
CA VAL A 121 -11.66 -10.16 -4.63
C VAL A 121 -11.29 -8.70 -4.37
N ILE A 122 -10.33 -8.19 -5.14
CA ILE A 122 -9.94 -6.78 -5.10
C ILE A 122 -10.56 -6.07 -6.30
N VAL A 123 -11.43 -5.10 -6.05
CA VAL A 123 -12.19 -4.36 -7.06
C VAL A 123 -11.53 -3.01 -7.32
N GLY A 124 -11.12 -2.77 -8.57
CA GLY A 124 -10.42 -1.55 -8.97
C GLY A 124 -8.97 -1.55 -8.51
N VAL A 125 -8.08 -2.23 -9.22
CA VAL A 125 -6.75 -2.54 -8.69
C VAL A 125 -5.73 -1.42 -8.92
N GLY A 126 -5.60 -0.53 -7.93
CA GLY A 126 -4.52 0.45 -7.82
C GLY A 126 -3.29 -0.09 -7.08
N ALA A 127 -2.36 0.81 -6.72
CA ALA A 127 -1.14 0.49 -5.98
C ALA A 127 -1.41 -0.24 -4.65
N VAL A 128 -2.32 0.29 -3.84
CA VAL A 128 -2.74 -0.34 -2.57
C VAL A 128 -3.35 -1.71 -2.84
N GLY A 129 -4.23 -1.82 -3.84
CA GLY A 129 -4.87 -3.09 -4.21
C GLY A 129 -3.85 -4.18 -4.57
N LEU A 130 -2.83 -3.86 -5.37
CA LEU A 130 -1.77 -4.81 -5.70
C LEU A 130 -0.98 -5.27 -4.48
N ARG A 131 -0.65 -4.35 -3.57
CA ARG A 131 0.05 -4.70 -2.34
C ARG A 131 -0.82 -5.56 -1.42
N SER A 132 -2.12 -5.24 -1.31
CA SER A 132 -3.08 -6.06 -0.58
C SER A 132 -3.25 -7.45 -1.19
N ALA A 133 -3.18 -7.59 -2.52
CA ALA A 133 -3.23 -8.89 -3.19
C ALA A 133 -2.09 -9.80 -2.73
N ALA A 134 -0.85 -9.31 -2.78
CA ALA A 134 0.33 -10.07 -2.35
C ALA A 134 0.23 -10.51 -0.88
N LEU A 135 -0.25 -9.62 0.00
CA LEU A 135 -0.41 -9.93 1.42
C LEU A 135 -1.54 -10.92 1.70
N LEU A 136 -2.66 -10.83 0.98
CA LEU A 136 -3.75 -11.81 1.09
C LEU A 136 -3.30 -13.21 0.62
N GLU A 137 -2.53 -13.31 -0.46
CA GLU A 137 -1.93 -14.59 -0.88
C GLU A 137 -0.97 -15.14 0.17
N ARG A 138 -0.18 -14.27 0.82
CA ARG A 138 0.70 -14.64 1.93
C ARG A 138 -0.08 -15.18 3.14
N GLU A 139 -1.24 -14.60 3.43
CA GLU A 139 -2.18 -15.10 4.45
C GLU A 139 -2.98 -16.34 3.99
N GLY A 140 -2.66 -16.89 2.82
CA GLY A 140 -3.24 -18.13 2.30
C GLY A 140 -4.59 -17.99 1.63
N ALA A 141 -5.03 -16.77 1.31
CA ALA A 141 -6.26 -16.53 0.57
C ALA A 141 -6.08 -16.80 -0.94
N HIS A 142 -7.17 -17.16 -1.60
CA HIS A 142 -7.26 -17.25 -3.06
C HIS A 142 -7.67 -15.91 -3.64
N VAL A 143 -6.70 -15.17 -4.17
CA VAL A 143 -6.90 -13.78 -4.60
C VAL A 143 -7.30 -13.70 -6.08
N VAL A 144 -8.29 -12.86 -6.35
CA VAL A 144 -8.69 -12.45 -7.68
C VAL A 144 -8.68 -10.92 -7.74
N VAL A 145 -8.14 -10.36 -8.81
CA VAL A 145 -8.18 -8.93 -9.05
C VAL A 145 -9.18 -8.61 -10.14
N SER A 146 -9.98 -7.57 -9.95
CA SER A 146 -11.01 -7.15 -10.89
C SER A 146 -10.77 -5.72 -11.34
N GLY A 147 -10.93 -5.50 -12.65
CA GLY A 147 -11.16 -4.17 -13.21
C GLY A 147 -12.53 -3.62 -12.79
N LEU A 148 -12.78 -2.41 -13.25
CA LEU A 148 -14.09 -1.77 -13.16
C LEU A 148 -14.71 -1.73 -14.55
N PRO A 149 -16.02 -2.00 -14.69
CA PRO A 149 -16.71 -1.83 -15.96
C PRO A 149 -16.82 -0.35 -16.34
N ALA A 150 -17.09 -0.06 -17.61
CA ALA A 150 -17.12 1.32 -18.10
C ALA A 150 -18.26 2.16 -17.51
N ASP A 151 -19.40 1.51 -17.22
CA ASP A 151 -20.57 2.11 -16.58
C ASP A 151 -20.35 2.51 -15.12
N ALA A 152 -19.26 2.04 -14.48
CA ALA A 152 -18.84 2.49 -13.15
C ALA A 152 -18.34 3.95 -13.14
N PHE A 153 -18.18 4.61 -14.29
CA PHE A 153 -17.62 5.96 -14.41
C PHE A 153 -18.64 6.95 -15.03
N PRO A 154 -19.73 7.30 -14.33
CA PRO A 154 -20.77 8.15 -14.90
C PRO A 154 -20.29 9.58 -15.20
N ASP A 155 -19.45 10.14 -14.32
CA ASP A 155 -19.05 11.55 -14.36
C ASP A 155 -17.59 11.78 -14.75
N ARG A 156 -16.89 10.74 -15.21
CA ARG A 156 -15.49 10.85 -15.63
C ARG A 156 -15.12 9.84 -16.71
N PRO A 157 -14.07 10.09 -17.52
CA PRO A 157 -13.64 9.12 -18.52
C PRO A 157 -13.25 7.79 -17.89
N TYR A 158 -13.69 6.70 -18.52
CA TYR A 158 -13.25 5.35 -18.17
C TYR A 158 -11.72 5.27 -18.18
N ARG A 159 -11.16 4.62 -17.16
CA ARG A 159 -9.75 4.25 -17.11
C ARG A 159 -9.62 2.81 -16.64
N ARG A 160 -9.03 1.97 -17.50
CA ARG A 160 -8.61 0.63 -17.11
C ARG A 160 -7.60 0.74 -15.97
N ALA A 161 -7.80 -0.05 -14.92
CA ALA A 161 -6.93 -0.03 -13.76
C ALA A 161 -5.50 -0.47 -14.15
N GLY A 162 -4.52 0.39 -13.89
CA GLY A 162 -3.13 0.17 -14.28
C GLY A 162 -2.52 -1.08 -13.64
N GLY A 163 -3.00 -1.48 -12.45
CA GLY A 163 -2.50 -2.65 -11.74
C GLY A 163 -2.89 -3.99 -12.36
N LEU A 164 -3.86 -4.04 -13.28
CA LEU A 164 -4.33 -5.31 -13.85
C LEU A 164 -3.27 -6.02 -14.69
N THR A 165 -2.48 -5.28 -15.46
CA THR A 165 -1.41 -5.86 -16.28
C THR A 165 -0.33 -6.48 -15.38
N LEU A 166 0.11 -5.74 -14.36
CA LEU A 166 1.12 -6.22 -13.41
C LEU A 166 0.61 -7.42 -12.59
N ALA A 167 -0.67 -7.40 -12.20
CA ALA A 167 -1.27 -8.55 -11.52
C ALA A 167 -1.26 -9.82 -12.39
N ALA A 168 -1.59 -9.69 -13.69
CA ALA A 168 -1.53 -10.81 -14.63
C ALA A 168 -0.09 -11.34 -14.78
N GLU A 169 0.90 -10.44 -14.88
CA GLU A 169 2.33 -10.80 -14.96
C GLU A 169 2.81 -11.52 -13.69
N GLN A 170 2.21 -11.21 -12.54
CA GLN A 170 2.45 -11.88 -11.25
C GLN A 170 1.67 -13.19 -11.10
N GLY A 171 0.88 -13.59 -12.10
CA GLY A 171 0.12 -14.84 -12.08
C GLY A 171 -1.23 -14.77 -11.34
N LEU A 172 -1.66 -13.59 -10.90
CA LEU A 172 -2.97 -13.40 -10.29
C LEU A 172 -4.08 -13.61 -11.31
N LYS A 173 -5.20 -14.18 -10.87
CA LYS A 173 -6.40 -14.27 -11.69
C LYS A 173 -6.98 -12.87 -11.88
N VAL A 174 -7.06 -12.43 -13.14
CA VAL A 174 -7.62 -11.13 -13.53
C VAL A 174 -9.03 -11.29 -14.09
N LEU A 175 -9.94 -10.44 -13.65
CA LEU A 175 -11.28 -10.29 -14.20
C LEU A 175 -11.47 -8.87 -14.77
N GLU A 176 -12.13 -8.79 -15.93
CA GLU A 176 -12.51 -7.53 -16.56
C GLU A 176 -14.01 -7.59 -16.88
N PRO A 177 -14.88 -7.27 -15.91
CA PRO A 177 -16.33 -7.32 -16.12
C PRO A 177 -16.76 -6.25 -17.13
N ALA A 178 -17.71 -6.60 -18.00
CA ALA A 178 -18.26 -5.69 -19.00
C ALA A 178 -19.22 -4.65 -18.41
N ASP A 179 -19.94 -5.03 -17.35
CA ASP A 179 -20.94 -4.21 -16.65
C ASP A 179 -20.99 -4.54 -15.14
N GLN A 180 -21.82 -3.80 -14.40
CA GLN A 180 -22.04 -4.04 -12.95
C GLN A 180 -22.61 -5.43 -12.64
N GLY A 181 -23.39 -6.02 -13.55
CA GLY A 181 -23.94 -7.36 -13.39
C GLY A 181 -22.84 -8.42 -13.42
N GLU A 182 -21.93 -8.37 -14.39
CA GLU A 182 -20.77 -9.25 -14.45
C GLU A 182 -19.83 -9.07 -13.24
N LEU A 183 -19.68 -7.85 -12.73
CA LEU A 183 -18.94 -7.61 -11.49
C LEU A 183 -19.62 -8.29 -10.30
N ALA A 184 -20.94 -8.17 -10.15
CA ALA A 184 -21.69 -8.84 -9.09
C ALA A 184 -21.55 -10.37 -9.17
N GLU A 185 -21.63 -10.93 -10.39
CA GLU A 185 -21.47 -12.36 -10.66
C GLU A 185 -20.06 -12.86 -10.31
N ALA A 186 -19.04 -12.03 -10.53
CA ALA A 186 -17.66 -12.30 -10.15
C ALA A 186 -17.43 -12.33 -8.63
N LEU A 187 -18.30 -11.70 -7.85
CA LEU A 187 -18.24 -11.67 -6.38
C LEU A 187 -18.95 -12.86 -5.72
N ARG A 188 -19.63 -13.73 -6.47
CA ARG A 188 -20.17 -14.98 -5.90
C ARG A 188 -19.09 -15.82 -5.24
N ASP A 189 -19.46 -16.53 -4.18
CA ASP A 189 -18.57 -17.39 -3.40
C ASP A 189 -17.31 -16.67 -2.88
N THR A 190 -17.35 -15.33 -2.75
CA THR A 190 -16.26 -14.51 -2.21
C THR A 190 -16.54 -14.19 -0.76
N GLN A 191 -15.55 -14.36 0.12
CA GLN A 191 -15.67 -14.04 1.54
C GLN A 191 -15.10 -12.67 1.88
N VAL A 192 -14.03 -12.26 1.19
CA VAL A 192 -13.34 -10.98 1.45
C VAL A 192 -13.34 -10.12 0.19
N VAL A 193 -13.82 -8.88 0.29
CA VAL A 193 -13.85 -7.95 -0.83
C VAL A 193 -13.15 -6.64 -0.47
N LEU A 194 -12.20 -6.22 -1.29
CA LEU A 194 -11.45 -4.98 -1.11
C LEU A 194 -11.80 -4.00 -2.24
N ALA A 195 -12.36 -2.84 -1.90
CA ALA A 195 -12.55 -1.72 -2.82
C ALA A 195 -11.28 -0.86 -2.86
N ALA A 196 -10.48 -1.00 -3.91
CA ALA A 196 -9.18 -0.36 -4.07
C ALA A 196 -9.11 0.65 -5.23
N GLY A 197 -10.27 1.06 -5.73
CA GLY A 197 -10.44 1.92 -6.89
C GLY A 197 -10.06 3.39 -6.64
N PRO A 198 -10.21 4.25 -7.67
CA PRO A 198 -9.78 5.64 -7.56
C PRO A 198 -10.74 6.43 -6.68
N ALA A 199 -10.20 7.40 -5.92
CA ALA A 199 -10.94 8.23 -4.97
C ALA A 199 -12.23 8.85 -5.57
N GLY A 200 -13.26 8.95 -4.71
CA GLY A 200 -14.57 9.53 -5.05
C GLY A 200 -15.33 8.72 -6.10
N LEU A 201 -15.18 7.40 -6.10
CA LEU A 201 -15.91 6.51 -6.99
C LEU A 201 -16.47 5.34 -6.21
N GLN A 202 -17.79 5.20 -6.26
CA GLN A 202 -18.48 4.02 -5.77
C GLN A 202 -18.23 2.84 -6.71
N LEU A 203 -17.74 1.74 -6.14
CA LEU A 203 -17.37 0.52 -6.87
C LEU A 203 -18.40 -0.58 -6.65
N LEU A 204 -19.03 -0.61 -5.47
CA LEU A 204 -20.01 -1.62 -5.07
C LEU A 204 -21.24 -0.93 -4.51
N SER A 205 -22.41 -1.23 -5.09
CA SER A 205 -23.70 -0.76 -4.56
C SER A 205 -24.12 -1.56 -3.32
N HIS A 206 -24.92 -0.92 -2.47
CA HIS A 206 -25.46 -1.55 -1.26
C HIS A 206 -26.24 -2.81 -1.60
N GLU A 207 -27.08 -2.75 -2.63
CA GLU A 207 -27.84 -3.89 -3.15
C GLU A 207 -26.93 -5.07 -3.53
N THR A 208 -25.82 -4.81 -4.23
CA THR A 208 -24.91 -5.87 -4.70
C THR A 208 -24.22 -6.60 -3.55
N TRP A 209 -23.65 -5.84 -2.61
CA TRP A 209 -22.85 -6.46 -1.56
C TRP A 209 -23.73 -7.04 -0.44
N SER A 210 -24.82 -6.37 -0.05
CA SER A 210 -25.69 -6.83 1.04
C SER A 210 -26.44 -8.11 0.68
N ALA A 211 -26.88 -8.25 -0.58
CA ALA A 211 -27.59 -9.43 -1.07
C ALA A 211 -26.68 -10.66 -1.26
N ASN A 212 -25.36 -10.50 -1.29
CA ASN A 212 -24.43 -11.61 -1.47
C ASN A 212 -24.21 -12.35 -0.12
N PRO A 213 -24.67 -13.60 0.04
CA PRO A 213 -24.59 -14.30 1.31
C PRO A 213 -23.17 -14.81 1.63
N SER A 214 -22.27 -14.82 0.65
CA SER A 214 -20.91 -15.34 0.82
C SER A 214 -19.95 -14.30 1.40
N ILE A 215 -20.21 -13.01 1.19
CA ILE A 215 -19.32 -11.94 1.67
C ILE A 215 -19.42 -11.86 3.18
N GLU A 216 -18.27 -11.98 3.83
CA GLU A 216 -18.07 -11.91 5.28
C GLU A 216 -17.44 -10.57 5.67
N VAL A 217 -16.52 -10.05 4.83
CA VAL A 217 -15.80 -8.79 5.08
C VAL A 217 -15.71 -7.92 3.83
N LEU A 218 -15.91 -6.62 4.02
CA LEU A 218 -15.64 -5.57 3.04
C LEU A 218 -14.58 -4.61 3.60
N VAL A 219 -13.62 -4.24 2.76
CA VAL A 219 -12.61 -3.23 3.07
C VAL A 219 -12.71 -2.13 2.02
N ASP A 220 -12.79 -0.88 2.43
CA ASP A 220 -12.80 0.27 1.53
C ASP A 220 -11.58 1.15 1.78
N PHE A 221 -10.78 1.38 0.73
CA PHE A 221 -9.63 2.28 0.79
C PHE A 221 -9.97 3.72 0.38
N ASN A 222 -11.19 3.98 -0.07
CA ASN A 222 -11.63 5.32 -0.44
C ASN A 222 -12.14 6.08 0.78
N ALA A 223 -11.56 7.25 1.04
CA ALA A 223 -12.04 8.19 2.07
C ALA A 223 -12.77 9.40 1.47
N ALA A 224 -12.81 9.52 0.14
CA ALA A 224 -13.46 10.62 -0.56
C ALA A 224 -14.85 10.21 -1.03
N GLU A 225 -15.84 11.08 -0.83
CA GLU A 225 -17.22 10.83 -1.24
C GLU A 225 -17.40 10.91 -2.78
N PRO A 226 -18.24 10.05 -3.37
CA PRO A 226 -18.86 8.88 -2.74
C PRO A 226 -17.81 7.83 -2.37
N LEU A 227 -17.98 7.17 -1.22
CA LEU A 227 -17.15 6.03 -0.81
C LEU A 227 -17.18 4.89 -1.85
N GLY A 228 -16.18 4.00 -1.79
CA GLY A 228 -16.05 2.86 -2.70
C GLY A 228 -17.13 1.79 -2.47
N VAL A 229 -17.57 1.62 -1.23
CA VAL A 229 -18.64 0.70 -0.86
C VAL A 229 -19.83 1.48 -0.32
N GLU A 230 -20.94 1.47 -1.05
CA GLU A 230 -22.15 2.21 -0.67
C GLU A 230 -22.77 1.68 0.63
N GLY A 231 -23.31 2.57 1.47
CA GLY A 231 -23.97 2.20 2.73
C GLY A 231 -23.00 1.91 3.89
N THR A 232 -21.72 2.23 3.71
CA THR A 232 -20.67 2.11 4.74
C THR A 232 -20.22 3.47 5.25
N GLU A 233 -19.42 3.50 6.31
CA GLU A 233 -18.77 4.71 6.80
C GLU A 233 -17.25 4.58 6.71
N ALA A 234 -16.56 5.66 6.34
CA ALA A 234 -15.10 5.66 6.24
C ALA A 234 -14.39 5.35 7.58
N MET A 235 -15.09 5.53 8.71
CA MET A 235 -14.60 5.25 10.07
C MET A 235 -14.98 3.85 10.59
N ASP A 236 -15.68 3.03 9.81
CA ASP A 236 -16.05 1.67 10.23
C ASP A 236 -14.79 0.86 10.55
N ASP A 237 -14.63 0.44 11.80
CA ASP A 237 -13.53 -0.41 12.27
C ASP A 237 -14.07 -1.81 12.54
N LEU A 238 -14.16 -2.63 11.48
CA LEU A 238 -14.74 -3.97 11.46
C LEU A 238 -16.16 -4.03 12.04
N VAL A 239 -16.93 -2.95 11.88
CA VAL A 239 -18.32 -2.82 12.34
C VAL A 239 -19.22 -3.74 11.50
N GLU A 240 -20.20 -4.38 12.14
CA GLU A 240 -21.17 -5.23 11.45
C GLU A 240 -22.27 -4.38 10.78
N ARG A 241 -22.46 -4.57 9.47
CA ARG A 241 -23.55 -4.00 8.66
C ARG A 241 -24.11 -5.07 7.75
N ASP A 242 -25.43 -5.26 7.74
CA ASP A 242 -26.12 -6.29 6.95
C ASP A 242 -25.50 -7.70 7.10
N GLY A 243 -25.03 -8.03 8.32
CA GLY A 243 -24.38 -9.30 8.64
C GLY A 243 -22.95 -9.46 8.13
N LYS A 244 -22.26 -8.36 7.76
CA LYS A 244 -20.89 -8.34 7.24
C LYS A 244 -20.02 -7.36 8.02
N ARG A 245 -18.73 -7.65 8.18
CA ARG A 245 -17.79 -6.72 8.83
C ARG A 245 -17.23 -5.74 7.81
N ILE A 246 -17.22 -4.46 8.16
CA ILE A 246 -16.78 -3.38 7.28
C ILE A 246 -15.54 -2.70 7.86
N LEU A 247 -14.49 -2.57 7.06
CA LEU A 247 -13.29 -1.81 7.41
C LEU A 247 -13.14 -0.61 6.46
N GLY A 248 -13.39 0.59 6.97
CA GLY A 248 -13.32 1.84 6.23
C GLY A 248 -11.90 2.45 6.19
N ALA A 249 -11.69 3.35 5.23
CA ALA A 249 -10.38 3.92 4.94
C ALA A 249 -9.75 4.70 6.11
N LEU A 250 -10.55 5.41 6.91
CA LEU A 250 -10.08 6.19 8.05
C LEU A 250 -9.82 5.33 9.28
N ALA A 251 -10.51 4.18 9.42
CA ALA A 251 -10.18 3.17 10.43
C ALA A 251 -8.80 2.56 10.16
N VAL A 252 -8.41 2.39 8.89
CA VAL A 252 -7.04 2.01 8.51
C VAL A 252 -6.05 3.16 8.71
N GLY A 253 -6.44 4.39 8.36
CA GLY A 253 -5.54 5.56 8.32
C GLY A 253 -4.82 5.87 9.63
N GLY A 254 -5.51 5.78 10.77
CA GLY A 254 -4.92 6.02 12.09
C GLY A 254 -3.80 5.02 12.44
N PRO A 255 -4.08 3.71 12.49
CA PRO A 255 -3.07 2.66 12.64
C PRO A 255 -1.96 2.73 11.58
N LYS A 256 -2.30 3.05 10.32
CA LYS A 256 -1.33 3.20 9.23
C LYS A 256 -0.28 4.26 9.54
N MET A 257 -0.65 5.36 10.21
CA MET A 257 0.33 6.38 10.63
C MET A 257 1.33 5.82 11.63
N LYS A 258 0.86 4.98 12.58
CA LYS A 258 1.74 4.33 13.57
C LYS A 258 2.69 3.35 12.90
N VAL A 259 2.20 2.54 11.97
CA VAL A 259 3.02 1.59 11.18
C VAL A 259 4.07 2.35 10.38
N HIS A 260 3.68 3.43 9.69
CA HIS A 260 4.60 4.23 8.90
C HIS A 260 5.74 4.81 9.75
N GLN A 261 5.40 5.45 10.88
CA GLN A 261 6.42 5.99 11.79
C GLN A 261 7.30 4.89 12.40
N ALA A 262 6.73 3.71 12.69
CA ALA A 262 7.50 2.56 13.19
C ALA A 262 8.49 2.05 12.15
N CYS A 263 8.09 1.94 10.87
CA CYS A 263 8.99 1.58 9.78
C CYS A 263 10.15 2.57 9.66
N ILE A 264 9.88 3.88 9.68
CA ILE A 264 10.94 4.91 9.62
C ILE A 264 11.90 4.76 10.80
N ARG A 265 11.40 4.54 12.02
CA ARG A 265 12.27 4.31 13.20
C ARG A 265 13.13 3.04 13.04
N ARG A 266 12.55 1.95 12.53
CA ARG A 266 13.22 0.66 12.30
C ARG A 266 14.39 0.79 11.33
N LEU A 267 14.33 1.70 10.35
CA LEU A 267 15.45 1.95 9.43
C LEU A 267 16.75 2.40 10.12
N PHE A 268 16.67 2.96 11.33
CA PHE A 268 17.83 3.43 12.09
C PHE A 268 18.28 2.48 13.21
N GLU A 269 17.63 1.31 13.34
CA GLU A 269 18.04 0.27 14.31
C GLU A 269 19.19 -0.59 13.74
N ARG A 270 19.26 -0.66 12.40
CA ARG A 270 20.27 -1.39 11.62
C ARG A 270 20.56 -0.61 10.34
N ASN A 271 21.51 -1.07 9.55
CA ASN A 271 21.89 -0.43 8.28
C ASN A 271 21.69 -1.34 7.05
N ASP A 272 20.96 -2.44 7.19
CA ASP A 272 20.78 -3.47 6.17
C ASP A 272 19.32 -3.90 5.95
N GLU A 273 18.35 -3.17 6.52
CA GLU A 273 16.93 -3.47 6.36
C GLU A 273 16.39 -3.01 5.00
N VAL A 274 15.50 -3.80 4.40
CA VAL A 274 14.75 -3.40 3.19
C VAL A 274 13.27 -3.55 3.47
N LEU A 275 12.62 -2.42 3.77
CA LEU A 275 11.19 -2.33 4.07
C LEU A 275 10.40 -2.02 2.80
N ASP A 276 10.23 -3.04 1.94
CA ASP A 276 9.13 -3.11 0.97
C ASP A 276 7.91 -3.81 1.61
N ILE A 277 6.94 -4.27 0.83
CA ILE A 277 5.68 -4.85 1.30
C ILE A 277 5.83 -5.90 2.43
N GLU A 278 6.75 -6.84 2.30
CA GLU A 278 6.96 -7.91 3.30
C GLU A 278 7.49 -7.37 4.64
N GLY A 279 8.45 -6.45 4.58
CA GLY A 279 9.05 -5.84 5.78
C GLY A 279 8.08 -4.90 6.48
N VAL A 280 7.33 -4.09 5.70
CA VAL A 280 6.29 -3.22 6.23
C VAL A 280 5.15 -4.04 6.85
N TYR A 281 4.79 -5.18 6.25
CA TYR A 281 3.80 -6.08 6.81
C TYR A 281 4.22 -6.71 8.12
N ALA A 282 5.49 -7.16 8.24
CA ALA A 282 6.01 -7.65 9.52
C ALA A 282 5.88 -6.59 10.62
N VAL A 283 6.26 -5.33 10.34
CA VAL A 283 6.08 -4.22 11.29
C VAL A 283 4.60 -3.99 11.62
N ALA A 284 3.71 -4.06 10.61
CA ALA A 284 2.27 -3.90 10.84
C ALA A 284 1.73 -4.98 11.78
N THR A 285 2.06 -6.26 11.56
CA THR A 285 1.63 -7.37 12.41
C THR A 285 2.20 -7.28 13.83
N GLU A 286 3.42 -6.75 14.00
CA GLU A 286 4.03 -6.56 15.32
C GLU A 286 3.28 -5.55 16.20
N ILE A 287 2.65 -4.53 15.59
CA ILE A 287 2.12 -3.37 16.32
C ILE A 287 0.61 -3.14 16.18
N SER A 288 -0.09 -3.93 15.36
CA SER A 288 -1.54 -3.83 15.12
C SER A 288 -2.37 -4.64 16.12
#